data_AF-A0A1Y1MV27-F1
#
_entry.id   AF-A0A1Y1MV27-F1
#
_cell.length_a   1.000
_cell.length_b   1.000
_cell.length_c   1.000
_cell.angle_alpha   90.00
_cell.angle_beta   90.00
_cell.angle_gamma   90.00
#
_symmetry.space_group_name_H-M   'P 1'
#
loop_
_entity.id
_entity.type
_entity.pdbx_description
1 polymer ?
#
loop_
_entity_poly.entity_id
_entity_poly.type
_entity_poly.pdbx_seq_one_letter_code
_entity_poly.pdbx_strand_id
1 'polypeptide(L)'
;AFMTIFWNTVLNQLGAVSNTLQKPGLDLNTGTQLLQGLQTSIKKHRENFECFEEKTKNLSTHVDFQYSKKRSDLKRKFPDGQSLHLEGSTKFKIETYYVSIDTLVSELDKRREAYSDISRLFGFFGDFRNIEEEELRECARKIVDTYKDD
;
A
#
# COMPACT_ATOMS: atom_id res chain seq x y z
N ALA A 1 -7.15 15.87 12.36
CA ALA A 1 -8.36 15.07 12.08
C ALA A 1 -8.21 14.23 10.80
N PHE A 2 -7.93 14.81 9.62
CA PHE A 2 -7.78 14.04 8.36
C PHE A 2 -6.79 12.88 8.45
N MET A 3 -5.53 13.15 8.81
CA MET A 3 -4.50 12.11 8.89
C MET A 3 -4.83 11.04 9.92
N THR A 4 -5.58 11.37 10.97
CA THR A 4 -6.04 10.41 11.98
C THR A 4 -7.03 9.41 11.37
N ILE A 5 -8.03 9.90 10.61
CA ILE A 5 -9.02 9.04 9.96
C ILE A 5 -8.35 8.18 8.88
N PHE A 6 -7.47 8.80 8.08
CA PHE A 6 -6.70 8.11 7.06
C PHE A 6 -5.84 6.99 7.66
N TRP A 7 -4.96 7.30 8.62
CA TRP A 7 -4.08 6.31 9.22
C TRP A 7 -4.84 5.25 9.99
N ASN A 8 -5.92 5.59 10.71
CA ASN A 8 -6.76 4.59 11.38
C ASN A 8 -7.31 3.58 10.36
N THR A 9 -7.79 4.05 9.19
CA THR A 9 -8.29 3.16 8.13
C THR A 9 -7.20 2.25 7.60
N VAL A 10 -6.04 2.81 7.26
CA VAL A 10 -4.91 2.07 6.70
C VAL A 10 -4.32 1.06 7.71
N LEU A 11 -4.13 1.48 8.96
CA LEU A 11 -3.56 0.62 10.01
C LEU A 11 -4.50 -0.53 10.38
N ASN A 12 -5.82 -0.32 10.35
CA ASN A 12 -6.78 -1.41 10.56
C ASN A 12 -6.69 -2.47 9.46
N GLN A 13 -6.57 -2.05 8.19
CA GLN A 13 -6.38 -2.98 7.07
C GLN A 13 -5.06 -3.74 7.17
N LEU A 14 -3.96 -3.02 7.48
CA LEU A 14 -2.64 -3.62 7.70
C LEU A 14 -2.66 -4.61 8.87
N GLY A 15 -3.27 -4.24 9.99
CA GLY A 15 -3.37 -5.07 11.18
C GLY A 15 -4.14 -6.36 10.92
N ALA A 16 -5.28 -6.29 10.23
CA ALA A 16 -6.08 -7.46 9.88
C ALA A 16 -5.30 -8.47 9.02
N VAL A 17 -4.59 -7.98 8.01
CA VAL A 17 -3.76 -8.82 7.13
C VAL A 17 -2.55 -9.35 7.88
N SER A 18 -1.85 -8.52 8.66
CA SER A 18 -0.70 -8.93 9.46
C SER A 18 -1.06 -10.04 10.45
N ASN A 19 -2.19 -9.91 11.15
CA ASN A 19 -2.67 -10.95 12.06
C ASN A 19 -3.00 -12.25 11.33
N THR A 20 -3.49 -12.17 10.09
CA THR A 20 -3.77 -13.35 9.27
C THR A 20 -2.49 -14.01 8.79
N LEU A 21 -1.50 -13.22 8.37
CA LEU A 21 -0.18 -13.70 7.94
C LEU A 21 0.59 -14.44 9.06
N GLN A 22 0.33 -14.09 10.30
CA GLN A 22 0.97 -14.71 11.48
C GLN A 22 0.25 -15.96 12.00
N LYS A 23 -0.86 -16.37 11.39
CA LYS A 23 -1.55 -17.59 11.80
C LYS A 23 -0.73 -18.83 11.41
N PRO A 24 -0.63 -19.84 12.28
CA PRO A 24 0.02 -21.09 11.94
C PRO A 24 -0.75 -21.82 10.83
N GLY A 25 -0.03 -22.52 9.96
CA GLY A 25 -0.63 -23.31 8.88
C GLY A 25 -1.11 -22.50 7.68
N LEU A 26 -0.78 -21.21 7.60
CA LEU A 26 -1.01 -20.41 6.40
C LEU A 26 -0.10 -20.90 5.26
N ASP A 27 -0.68 -21.20 4.10
CA ASP A 27 0.10 -21.54 2.92
C ASP A 27 0.66 -20.28 2.23
N LEU A 28 1.76 -20.48 1.50
CA LEU A 28 2.49 -19.39 0.84
C LEU A 28 1.66 -18.67 -0.23
N ASN A 29 0.77 -19.39 -0.91
CA ASN A 29 -0.04 -18.84 -2.00
C ASN A 29 -1.10 -17.90 -1.42
N THR A 30 -1.81 -18.33 -0.39
CA THR A 30 -2.75 -17.50 0.37
C THR A 30 -2.04 -16.29 0.97
N GLY A 31 -0.85 -16.45 1.56
CA GLY A 31 -0.05 -15.34 2.07
C GLY A 31 0.26 -14.28 1.01
N THR A 32 0.66 -14.73 -0.19
CA THR A 32 0.95 -13.84 -1.33
C THR A 32 -0.31 -13.12 -1.83
N GLN A 33 -1.44 -13.83 -1.93
CA GLN A 33 -2.72 -13.25 -2.32
C GLN A 33 -3.23 -12.20 -1.32
N LEU A 34 -3.07 -12.44 -0.01
CA LEU A 34 -3.43 -11.49 1.03
C LEU A 34 -2.65 -10.17 0.91
N LEU A 35 -1.34 -10.25 0.66
CA LEU A 35 -0.51 -9.07 0.42
C LEU A 35 -0.92 -8.32 -0.85
N GLN A 36 -1.24 -9.04 -1.93
CA GLN A 36 -1.73 -8.43 -3.17
C GLN A 36 -3.10 -7.73 -2.97
N GLY A 37 -4.01 -8.36 -2.22
CA GLY A 37 -5.30 -7.77 -1.87
C GLY A 37 -5.15 -6.50 -1.03
N LEU A 38 -4.26 -6.53 -0.02
CA LEU A 38 -3.92 -5.38 0.81
C LEU A 38 -3.36 -4.21 -0.01
N GLN A 39 -2.36 -4.49 -0.85
CA GLN A 39 -1.75 -3.48 -1.72
C GLN A 39 -2.79 -2.85 -2.64
N THR A 40 -3.63 -3.67 -3.28
CA THR A 40 -4.71 -3.19 -4.15
C THR A 40 -5.70 -2.31 -3.39
N SER A 41 -6.07 -2.71 -2.18
CA SER A 41 -6.96 -1.93 -1.30
C SER A 41 -6.36 -0.58 -0.93
N ILE A 42 -5.07 -0.54 -0.54
CA ILE A 42 -4.38 0.70 -0.18
C ILE A 42 -4.20 1.62 -1.38
N LYS A 43 -3.87 1.07 -2.54
CA LYS A 43 -3.74 1.84 -3.78
C LYS A 43 -5.03 2.56 -4.16
N LYS A 44 -6.19 1.92 -3.94
CA LYS A 44 -7.51 2.54 -4.16
C LYS A 44 -7.77 3.75 -3.27
N HIS A 45 -7.17 3.81 -2.07
CA HIS A 45 -7.32 5.00 -1.24
C HIS A 45 -6.79 6.25 -1.92
N ARG A 46 -5.83 6.16 -2.84
CA ARG A 46 -5.28 7.33 -3.54
C ARG A 46 -6.35 8.18 -4.22
N GLU A 47 -7.43 7.57 -4.69
CA GLU A 47 -8.54 8.24 -5.37
C GLU A 47 -9.63 8.72 -4.39
N ASN A 48 -9.55 8.35 -3.11
CA ASN A 48 -10.60 8.58 -2.10
C ASN A 48 -10.34 9.82 -1.22
N PHE A 49 -9.52 10.77 -1.68
CA PHE A 49 -9.16 11.95 -0.89
C PHE A 49 -10.40 12.70 -0.39
N GLU A 50 -11.36 12.95 -1.29
CA GLU A 50 -12.59 13.67 -1.01
C GLU A 50 -13.46 12.95 0.03
N CYS A 51 -13.50 11.61 -0.01
CA CYS A 51 -14.22 10.81 0.99
C CYS A 51 -13.60 10.96 2.39
N PHE A 52 -12.27 10.98 2.48
CA PHE A 52 -11.58 11.23 3.76
C PHE A 52 -11.80 12.66 4.25
N GLU A 53 -11.84 13.64 3.34
CA GLU A 53 -12.12 15.03 3.67
C GLU A 53 -13.55 15.20 4.20
N GLU A 54 -14.54 14.57 3.57
CA GLU A 54 -15.94 14.56 4.02
C GLU A 54 -16.07 13.89 5.39
N LYS A 55 -15.49 12.70 5.59
CA LYS A 55 -15.46 12.03 6.91
C LYS A 55 -14.82 12.90 7.98
N THR A 56 -13.78 13.65 7.62
CA THR A 56 -13.12 14.60 8.52
C THR A 56 -14.06 15.72 8.91
N LYS A 57 -14.74 16.35 7.94
CA LYS A 57 -15.70 17.43 8.20
C LYS A 57 -16.86 16.96 9.09
N ASN A 58 -17.40 15.77 8.83
CA ASN A 58 -18.50 15.19 9.61
C ASN A 58 -18.11 14.88 11.06
N LEU A 59 -16.87 14.44 11.29
CA LEU A 59 -16.36 14.15 12.64
C LEU A 59 -15.91 15.41 13.39
N SER A 60 -15.60 16.47 12.64
CA SER A 60 -15.02 17.72 13.12
C SER A 60 -16.05 18.83 13.25
N THR A 61 -17.20 18.54 13.87
CA THR A 61 -18.26 19.53 14.13
C THR A 61 -17.82 20.71 15.02
N HIS A 62 -16.67 20.58 15.70
CA HIS A 62 -16.13 21.60 16.62
C HIS A 62 -14.72 22.11 16.26
N VAL A 63 -14.11 21.66 15.16
CA VAL A 63 -12.79 22.15 14.74
C VAL A 63 -12.89 22.63 13.30
N ASP A 64 -12.69 23.93 13.09
CA ASP A 64 -12.52 24.51 11.77
C ASP A 64 -11.32 23.85 11.08
N PHE A 65 -11.60 22.84 10.27
CA PHE A 65 -10.58 22.21 9.42
C PHE A 65 -10.27 23.19 8.29
N GLN A 66 -9.39 24.14 8.58
CA GLN A 66 -8.80 25.02 7.58
C GLN A 66 -7.40 24.54 7.27
N TYR A 67 -7.13 24.28 6.00
CA TYR A 67 -5.76 24.17 5.52
C TYR A 67 -5.07 25.49 5.81
N SER A 68 -4.09 25.48 6.71
CA SER A 68 -3.44 26.70 7.19
C SER A 68 -2.99 27.53 6.00
N LYS A 69 -3.63 28.69 5.78
CA LYS A 69 -3.11 29.72 4.89
C LYS A 69 -1.87 30.30 5.56
N LYS A 70 -0.75 29.58 5.54
CA LYS A 70 0.54 30.23 5.83
C LYS A 70 0.67 31.34 4.80
N ARG A 71 0.60 32.59 5.27
CA ARG A 71 0.96 33.78 4.51
C ARG A 71 2.34 33.50 3.91
N SER A 72 2.41 33.34 2.59
CA SER A 72 3.63 33.00 1.90
C SER A 72 4.53 34.23 1.85
N ASP A 73 5.33 34.44 2.89
CA ASP A 73 6.40 35.45 2.91
C ASP A 73 7.60 35.06 2.01
N LEU A 74 7.37 34.30 0.93
CA LEU A 74 8.41 34.00 -0.05
C LEU A 74 7.88 34.25 -1.46
N LYS A 75 7.92 35.52 -1.87
CA LYS A 75 7.80 35.94 -3.28
C LYS A 75 9.02 35.39 -4.06
N ARG A 76 9.00 34.12 -4.47
CA ARG A 76 9.83 33.68 -5.60
C ARG A 76 9.16 34.14 -6.88
N LYS A 77 9.58 35.31 -7.37
CA LYS A 77 9.17 35.84 -8.68
C LYS A 77 9.83 34.99 -9.76
N PHE A 78 9.04 34.18 -10.47
CA PHE A 78 9.44 33.68 -11.78
C PHE A 78 9.43 34.85 -12.79
N PRO A 79 10.23 34.81 -13.87
CA PRO A 79 10.32 35.91 -14.84
C PRO A 79 8.98 36.31 -15.47
N ASP A 80 8.01 35.39 -15.48
CA ASP A 80 6.69 35.58 -16.10
C ASP A 80 5.57 35.97 -15.12
N GLY A 81 5.90 36.32 -13.86
CA GLY A 81 4.94 36.91 -12.91
C GLY A 81 3.83 35.98 -12.39
N GLN A 82 3.69 34.75 -12.90
CA GLN A 82 2.72 33.79 -12.39
C GLN A 82 3.28 33.03 -11.18
N SER A 83 2.73 33.35 -10.00
CA SER A 83 2.90 32.56 -8.79
C SER A 83 1.84 31.47 -8.77
N LEU A 84 2.21 30.20 -8.99
CA LEU A 84 1.28 29.07 -8.86
C LEU A 84 0.94 28.86 -7.37
N HIS A 85 -0.06 29.58 -6.88
CA HIS A 85 -0.53 29.43 -5.51
C HIS A 85 -1.47 28.22 -5.43
N LEU A 86 -0.93 27.04 -5.17
CA LEU A 86 -1.75 25.86 -4.85
C LEU A 86 -2.58 26.16 -3.59
N GLU A 87 -3.88 25.91 -3.66
CA GLU A 87 -4.76 25.96 -2.49
C GLU A 87 -4.24 25.00 -1.41
N GLY A 88 -4.39 25.34 -0.13
CA GLY A 88 -3.85 24.54 0.97
C GLY A 88 -4.29 23.08 0.94
N SER A 89 -5.50 22.82 0.43
CA SER A 89 -6.03 21.47 0.19
C SER A 89 -5.24 20.72 -0.88
N THR A 90 -5.05 21.33 -2.06
CA THR A 90 -4.29 20.73 -3.16
C THR A 90 -2.84 20.48 -2.76
N LYS A 91 -2.23 21.42 -2.04
CA LYS A 91 -0.86 21.25 -1.52
C LYS A 91 -0.77 20.06 -0.57
N PHE A 92 -1.69 19.95 0.39
CA PHE A 92 -1.72 18.81 1.31
C PHE A 92 -1.99 17.47 0.59
N LYS A 93 -2.92 17.46 -0.38
CA LYS A 93 -3.25 16.29 -1.21
C LYS A 93 -2.00 15.77 -1.94
N ILE A 94 -1.24 16.65 -2.58
CA ILE A 94 -0.06 16.28 -3.36
C ILE A 94 1.13 15.95 -2.44
N GLU A 95 1.50 16.86 -1.54
CA GLU A 95 2.77 16.77 -0.80
C GLU A 95 2.72 15.81 0.39
N THR A 96 1.53 15.50 0.91
CA THR A 96 1.38 14.63 2.09
C THR A 96 0.59 13.39 1.78
N TYR A 97 -0.64 13.53 1.28
CA TYR A 97 -1.54 12.39 1.12
C TYR A 97 -1.06 11.41 0.05
N TYR A 98 -0.79 11.89 -1.17
CA TYR A 98 -0.26 11.05 -2.25
C TYR A 98 1.10 10.47 -1.90
N VAL A 99 2.01 11.27 -1.34
CA VAL A 99 3.32 10.77 -0.89
C VAL A 99 3.18 9.64 0.12
N SER A 100 2.26 9.76 1.08
CA SER A 100 2.03 8.71 2.09
C SER A 100 1.54 7.40 1.47
N ILE A 101 0.59 7.47 0.54
CA ILE A 101 0.03 6.27 -0.12
C ILE A 101 1.05 5.67 -1.07
N ASP A 102 1.70 6.48 -1.91
CA ASP A 102 2.65 6.01 -2.91
C ASP A 102 3.86 5.34 -2.23
N THR A 103 4.34 5.90 -1.11
CA THR A 103 5.39 5.28 -0.29
C THR A 103 4.93 3.94 0.29
N LEU A 104 3.73 3.89 0.87
CA LEU A 104 3.20 2.67 1.47
C LEU A 104 2.97 1.56 0.43
N VAL A 105 2.45 1.91 -0.75
CA VAL A 105 2.28 0.96 -1.85
C VAL A 105 3.63 0.43 -2.31
N SER A 106 4.65 1.29 -2.44
CA SER A 106 6.01 0.85 -2.82
C SER A 106 6.62 -0.12 -1.81
N GLU A 107 6.47 0.13 -0.51
CA GLU A 107 6.98 -0.78 0.53
C GLU A 107 6.19 -2.10 0.57
N LEU A 108 4.88 -2.07 0.32
CA LEU A 108 4.07 -3.27 0.19
C LEU A 108 4.43 -4.08 -1.07
N ASP A 109 4.75 -3.42 -2.17
CA ASP A 109 5.23 -4.07 -3.39
C ASP A 109 6.51 -4.84 -3.13
N LYS A 110 7.52 -4.22 -2.51
CA LYS A 110 8.78 -4.92 -2.14
C LYS A 110 8.51 -6.15 -1.29
N ARG A 111 7.63 -6.03 -0.29
CA ARG A 111 7.28 -7.15 0.58
C ARG A 111 6.52 -8.25 -0.18
N ARG A 112 5.59 -7.87 -1.05
CA ARG A 112 4.83 -8.81 -1.89
C ARG A 112 5.75 -9.55 -2.84
N GLU A 113 6.70 -8.87 -3.48
CA GLU A 113 7.68 -9.49 -4.39
C GLU A 113 8.49 -10.56 -3.66
N ALA A 114 9.00 -10.26 -2.46
CA ALA A 114 9.72 -11.25 -1.65
C ALA A 114 8.88 -12.50 -1.34
N TYR A 115 7.59 -12.32 -1.02
CA TYR A 115 6.66 -13.45 -0.82
C TYR A 115 6.39 -14.20 -2.12
N SER A 116 6.24 -13.48 -3.23
CA SER A 116 6.02 -14.06 -4.55
C SER A 116 7.20 -14.89 -5.02
N ASP A 117 8.43 -14.50 -4.70
CA ASP A 117 9.63 -15.27 -5.04
C ASP A 117 9.69 -16.59 -4.27
N ILE A 118 9.40 -16.55 -2.97
CA ILE A 118 9.32 -17.76 -2.14
C ILE A 118 8.16 -18.66 -2.60
N SER A 119 6.99 -18.08 -2.84
CA SER A 119 5.81 -18.79 -3.35
C SER A 119 6.06 -19.38 -4.75
N ARG A 120 6.85 -18.74 -5.60
CA ARG A 120 7.21 -19.31 -6.92
C ARG A 120 8.08 -20.56 -6.80
N LEU A 121 8.93 -20.64 -5.78
CA LEU A 121 9.79 -21.81 -5.55
C LEU A 121 9.05 -22.94 -4.83
N PHE A 122 8.29 -22.61 -3.78
CA PHE A 122 7.76 -23.58 -2.84
C PHE A 122 6.23 -23.64 -2.76
N GLY A 123 5.53 -22.74 -3.46
CA GLY A 123 4.08 -22.61 -3.42
C GLY A 123 3.34 -23.85 -3.93
N PHE A 124 3.96 -24.63 -4.82
CA PHE A 124 3.37 -25.88 -5.32
C PHE A 124 3.17 -26.93 -4.23
N PHE A 125 3.91 -26.86 -3.11
CA PHE A 125 3.67 -27.74 -1.96
C PHE A 125 2.28 -27.57 -1.35
N GLY A 126 1.67 -26.40 -1.51
CA GLY A 126 0.30 -26.13 -1.10
C GLY A 126 -0.76 -26.75 -2.02
N ASP A 127 -0.39 -27.21 -3.21
CA ASP A 127 -1.33 -27.61 -4.25
C ASP A 127 -1.02 -28.96 -4.92
N PHE A 128 -0.34 -29.86 -4.19
CA PHE A 128 0.06 -31.19 -4.68
C PHE A 128 -1.09 -32.03 -5.28
N ARG A 129 -2.34 -31.76 -4.90
CA ARG A 129 -3.49 -32.54 -5.36
C ARG A 129 -3.97 -32.13 -6.75
N ASN A 130 -3.67 -30.91 -7.19
CA ASN A 130 -4.17 -30.35 -8.43
C ASN A 130 -3.06 -30.03 -9.44
N ILE A 131 -1.79 -30.20 -9.06
CA ILE A 131 -0.65 -29.99 -9.97
C ILE A 131 -0.47 -31.18 -10.90
N GLU A 132 -0.25 -30.90 -12.18
CA GLU A 132 0.07 -31.90 -13.21
C GLU A 132 1.49 -32.45 -13.02
N GLU A 133 1.72 -33.70 -13.40
CA GLU A 133 3.02 -34.36 -13.18
C GLU A 133 4.18 -33.61 -13.86
N GLU A 134 3.97 -33.09 -15.06
CA GLU A 134 5.00 -32.34 -15.79
C GLU A 134 5.32 -30.99 -15.10
N GLU A 135 4.29 -30.30 -14.60
CA GLU A 135 4.48 -29.05 -13.85
C GLU A 135 5.20 -29.31 -12.52
N LEU A 136 4.85 -30.39 -11.82
CA LEU A 136 5.52 -30.82 -10.60
C LEU A 136 7.01 -31.10 -10.83
N ARG A 137 7.35 -31.80 -11.91
CA ARG A 137 8.75 -32.06 -12.30
C ARG A 137 9.50 -30.77 -12.60
N GLU A 138 8.86 -29.81 -13.27
CA GLU A 138 9.48 -28.51 -13.54
C GLU A 138 9.75 -27.72 -12.25
N CYS A 139 8.77 -27.67 -11.34
CA CYS A 139 8.91 -27.03 -10.03
C CYS A 139 10.02 -27.68 -9.20
N ALA A 140 10.07 -29.02 -9.15
CA ALA A 140 11.13 -29.74 -8.45
C ALA A 140 12.52 -29.45 -9.04
N ARG A 141 12.64 -29.41 -10.37
CA ARG A 141 13.89 -29.06 -11.05
C ARG A 141 14.34 -27.64 -10.71
N LYS A 142 13.42 -26.68 -10.68
CA LYS A 142 13.71 -25.29 -10.28
C LYS A 142 14.29 -25.20 -8.87
N ILE A 143 13.77 -25.99 -7.91
CA ILE A 143 14.33 -26.04 -6.55
C ILE A 143 15.77 -26.57 -6.60
N VAL A 144 15.99 -27.75 -7.20
CA VAL A 144 17.33 -28.36 -7.31
C VAL A 144 18.30 -27.41 -8.00
N ASP A 145 17.85 -26.69 -9.03
CA ASP A 145 18.67 -25.74 -9.74
C ASP A 145 19.00 -24.47 -8.93
N THR A 146 18.11 -24.07 -8.00
CA THR A 146 18.32 -22.90 -7.14
C THR A 146 19.25 -23.21 -5.98
N TYR A 147 19.21 -24.43 -5.46
CA TYR A 147 19.95 -24.88 -4.29
C TYR A 147 20.95 -25.99 -4.65
N LYS A 148 21.76 -25.79 -5.70
CA LYS A 148 22.70 -26.81 -6.21
C LYS A 148 23.81 -27.19 -5.22
N ASP A 149 24.15 -26.26 -4.33
CA ASP A 149 25.30 -26.35 -3.43
C ASP A 149 24.91 -26.70 -1.98
N ASP A 150 23.61 -26.89 -1.70
CA ASP A 150 23.06 -27.32 -0.41
C ASP A 150 22.86 -28.85 -0.36
#